data_AF-T1BEP0-F1
#
_entry.id   AF-T1BEP0-F1
#
_cell.length_a   1.000
_cell.length_b   1.000
_cell.length_c   1.000
_cell.angle_alpha   90.00
_cell.angle_beta   90.00
_cell.angle_gamma   90.00
#
_symmetry.space_group_name_H-M   'P 1'
#
loop_
_entity.id
_entity.type
_entity.pdbx_description
1 polymer ?
#
loop_
_entity_poly.entity_id
_entity_poly.type
_entity_poly.pdbx_seq_one_letter_code
_entity_poly.pdbx_strand_id
1 'polypeptide(L)'
;KLDSGEFNFDTDPAVGGPEVPMRQASALPRDINRGLTALRLRFDAQQTQLGLLERLLLDRKVDAAAQPSGMPVANGFIDSYYGPRTDPFTGGHEFHTGLDIDAPAGTPITSVARGIVSFAGVRNG
;
A
#
# COMPACT_ATOMS: atom_id res chain seq x y z
N LYS A 1 52.75 9.28 -32.53
CA LYS A 1 53.89 10.17 -32.87
C LYS A 1 53.38 11.59 -32.72
N LEU A 2 53.95 12.38 -31.82
CA LEU A 2 53.57 13.79 -31.61
C LEU A 2 54.28 14.66 -32.67
N ASP A 3 53.64 15.74 -33.08
CA ASP A 3 54.09 16.60 -34.18
C ASP A 3 55.27 17.49 -33.74
N SER A 4 56.31 17.56 -34.57
CA SER A 4 57.62 18.14 -34.22
C SER A 4 57.66 19.66 -34.38
N GLY A 5 56.70 20.34 -33.77
CA GLY A 5 56.58 21.80 -33.75
C GLY A 5 55.73 22.36 -32.61
N GLU A 6 55.23 21.51 -31.71
CA GLU A 6 54.31 21.92 -30.64
C GLU A 6 55.02 22.63 -29.46
N PHE A 7 56.34 22.51 -29.35
CA PHE A 7 57.12 23.10 -28.26
C PHE A 7 58.25 23.98 -28.80
N ASN A 8 58.06 25.30 -28.73
CA ASN A 8 59.11 26.29 -28.94
C ASN A 8 59.74 26.64 -27.58
N PHE A 9 61.02 26.31 -27.41
CA PHE A 9 61.78 26.55 -26.18
C PHE A 9 62.62 27.84 -26.22
N ASP A 10 62.58 28.58 -27.33
CA ASP A 10 63.31 29.84 -27.50
C ASP A 10 62.51 31.06 -27.01
N THR A 11 61.30 30.83 -26.51
CA THR A 11 60.43 31.85 -25.92
C THR A 11 60.11 31.48 -24.49
N ASP A 12 60.25 32.44 -23.57
CA ASP A 12 59.84 32.25 -22.18
C ASP A 12 58.36 31.80 -22.13
N PRO A 13 58.03 30.78 -21.32
CA PRO A 13 56.66 30.30 -21.21
C PRO A 13 55.76 31.43 -20.69
N ALA A 14 54.51 31.46 -21.16
CA ALA A 14 53.53 32.42 -20.68
C ALA A 14 53.32 32.27 -19.17
N VAL A 15 53.96 33.13 -18.39
CA VAL A 15 53.70 33.35 -16.97
C VAL A 15 52.48 34.25 -16.89
N GLY A 16 51.33 33.68 -16.54
CA GLY A 16 50.01 34.31 -16.62
C GLY A 16 49.97 35.78 -16.20
N GLY A 17 49.07 36.53 -16.85
CA GLY A 17 48.84 37.94 -16.57
C GLY A 17 48.27 38.19 -15.17
N PRO A 18 48.18 39.47 -14.74
CA PRO A 18 47.65 39.83 -13.43
C PRO A 18 46.33 39.12 -13.17
N GLU A 19 46.20 38.51 -11.99
CA GLU A 19 44.95 37.89 -11.56
C GLU A 19 43.83 38.92 -11.69
N VAL A 20 42.98 38.74 -12.69
CA VAL A 20 41.73 39.49 -12.77
C VAL A 20 40.97 39.06 -11.51
N PRO A 21 40.60 39.98 -10.61
CA PRO A 21 39.87 39.58 -9.43
C PRO A 21 38.64 38.85 -9.92
N MET A 22 38.57 37.56 -9.62
CA MET A 22 37.43 36.72 -9.95
C MET A 22 36.26 37.44 -9.30
N ARG A 23 35.41 38.09 -10.11
CA ARG A 23 34.16 38.67 -9.63
C ARG A 23 33.50 37.56 -8.83
N GLN A 24 33.39 37.81 -7.53
CA GLN A 24 32.94 36.91 -6.48
C GLN A 24 32.14 35.77 -7.08
N ALA A 25 32.63 34.53 -6.92
CA ALA A 25 31.97 33.30 -7.36
C ALA A 25 30.46 33.52 -7.38
N SER A 26 29.91 33.75 -8.57
CA SER A 26 28.57 34.28 -8.75
C SER A 26 27.65 33.46 -7.86
N ALA A 27 27.11 34.11 -6.83
CA ALA A 27 26.16 33.51 -5.92
C ALA A 27 25.21 32.66 -6.76
N LEU A 28 25.10 31.35 -6.44
CA LEU A 28 24.22 30.41 -7.15
C LEU A 28 22.99 31.16 -7.67
N PRO A 29 22.69 31.15 -8.99
CA PRO A 29 21.61 31.95 -9.54
C PRO A 29 20.39 31.80 -8.64
N ARG A 30 19.85 32.92 -8.12
CA ARG A 30 18.79 32.90 -7.08
C ARG A 30 17.61 32.00 -7.48
N ASP A 31 17.43 31.79 -8.77
CA ASP A 31 16.43 30.93 -9.38
C ASP A 31 16.62 29.44 -9.03
N ILE A 32 17.85 28.94 -8.87
CA ILE A 32 18.13 27.57 -8.42
C ILE A 32 17.64 27.38 -6.99
N ASN A 33 17.95 28.31 -6.09
CA ASN A 33 17.52 28.22 -4.68
C ASN A 33 15.99 28.27 -4.56
N ARG A 34 15.32 29.13 -5.35
CA ARG A 34 13.85 29.15 -5.41
C ARG A 34 13.29 27.84 -5.97
N GLY A 35 13.88 27.33 -7.04
CA GLY A 35 13.48 26.05 -7.65
C GLY A 35 13.61 24.88 -6.68
N LEU A 36 14.72 24.80 -5.94
CA LEU A 36 14.96 23.78 -4.92
C LEU A 36 13.96 23.88 -3.77
N THR A 37 13.67 25.08 -3.28
CA THR A 37 12.66 25.28 -2.23
C THR A 37 11.27 24.85 -2.73
N ALA A 38 10.88 25.24 -3.95
CA ALA A 38 9.61 24.83 -4.54
C ALA A 38 9.52 23.31 -4.79
N LEU A 39 10.65 22.66 -5.11
CA LEU A 39 10.72 21.21 -5.26
C LEU A 39 10.59 20.51 -3.91
N ARG A 40 11.26 21.00 -2.85
CA ARG A 40 11.13 20.48 -1.48
C ARG A 40 9.68 20.53 -1.00
N LEU A 41 9.02 21.69 -1.14
CA LEU A 41 7.61 21.84 -0.75
C LEU A 41 6.69 20.87 -1.50
N ARG A 42 6.97 20.61 -2.79
CA ARG A 42 6.21 19.62 -3.57
C ARG A 42 6.45 18.19 -3.07
N PHE A 43 7.69 17.83 -2.76
CA PHE A 43 8.00 16.53 -2.17
C PHE A 43 7.34 16.35 -0.81
N ASP A 44 7.34 17.37 0.06
CA ASP A 44 6.71 17.31 1.37
C ASP A 44 5.18 17.11 1.25
N ALA A 45 4.55 17.82 0.32
CA ALA A 45 3.12 17.65 0.02
C ALA A 45 2.82 16.26 -0.54
N GLN A 46 3.62 15.77 -1.49
CA GLN A 46 3.47 14.43 -2.06
C GLN A 46 3.67 13.33 -1.02
N GLN A 47 4.67 13.45 -0.16
CA GLN A 47 4.93 12.49 0.93
C GLN A 47 3.74 12.42 1.88
N THR A 48 3.18 13.58 2.26
CA THR A 48 1.99 13.64 3.11
C THR A 48 0.79 12.98 2.43
N GLN A 49 0.56 13.28 1.14
CA GLN A 49 -0.54 12.71 0.38
C GLN A 49 -0.42 11.18 0.24
N LEU A 50 0.78 10.67 -0.08
CA LEU A 50 1.03 9.24 -0.21
C LEU A 50 0.88 8.51 1.12
N GLY A 51 1.37 9.10 2.22
CA GLY A 51 1.23 8.53 3.55
C GLY A 51 -0.24 8.44 4.01
N LEU A 52 -1.08 9.42 3.63
CA LEU A 52 -2.51 9.34 3.89
C LEU A 52 -3.19 8.25 3.05
N LEU A 53 -2.84 8.18 1.76
CA LEU A 53 -3.40 7.15 0.87
C LEU A 53 -3.03 5.74 1.34
N GLU A 54 -1.77 5.54 1.75
CA GLU A 54 -1.31 4.27 2.30
C GLU A 54 -2.15 3.84 3.50
N ARG A 55 -2.35 4.74 4.48
CA ARG A 55 -3.17 4.45 5.66
C ARG A 55 -4.59 4.06 5.29
N LEU A 56 -5.25 4.84 4.42
CA LEU A 56 -6.60 4.53 3.96
C LEU A 56 -6.71 3.17 3.26
N LEU A 57 -5.69 2.81 2.45
CA LEU A 57 -5.66 1.52 1.76
C LEU A 57 -5.39 0.37 2.73
N LEU A 58 -4.56 0.57 3.75
CA LEU A 58 -4.32 -0.42 4.79
C LEU A 58 -5.58 -0.64 5.63
N ASP A 59 -6.24 0.42 6.07
CA ASP A 59 -7.50 0.35 6.83
C ASP A 59 -8.56 -0.40 6.02
N ARG A 60 -8.76 -0.04 4.75
CA ARG A 60 -9.68 -0.73 3.85
C ARG A 60 -9.34 -2.21 3.70
N LYS A 61 -8.05 -2.57 3.62
CA LYS A 61 -7.62 -3.98 3.52
C LYS A 61 -7.92 -4.76 4.79
N VAL A 62 -7.72 -4.15 5.96
CA VAL A 62 -8.03 -4.77 7.25
C VAL A 62 -9.54 -4.99 7.37
N ASP A 63 -10.34 -3.96 7.08
CA ASP A 63 -11.81 -4.05 7.12
C ASP A 63 -12.33 -5.12 6.17
N ALA A 64 -11.85 -5.13 4.92
CA ALA A 64 -12.25 -6.13 3.93
C ALA A 64 -11.87 -7.55 4.35
N ALA A 65 -10.74 -7.74 5.02
CA ALA A 65 -10.33 -9.05 5.50
C ALA A 65 -11.15 -9.53 6.71
N ALA A 66 -11.72 -8.62 7.48
CA ALA A 66 -12.61 -8.93 8.61
C ALA A 66 -14.07 -9.19 8.19
N GLN A 67 -14.45 -8.82 6.96
CA GLN A 67 -15.77 -9.11 6.41
C GLN A 67 -15.89 -10.58 5.97
N PRO A 68 -16.88 -11.34 6.47
CA PRO A 68 -17.17 -12.70 6.00
C PRO A 68 -17.41 -12.75 4.48
N SER A 69 -16.71 -13.64 3.78
CA SER A 69 -16.90 -13.87 2.35
C SER A 69 -16.63 -15.33 1.96
N GLY A 70 -17.35 -15.80 0.94
CA GLY A 70 -17.25 -17.18 0.45
C GLY A 70 -18.00 -18.20 1.32
N MET A 71 -17.75 -19.48 1.05
CA MET A 71 -18.35 -20.60 1.77
C MET A 71 -17.34 -21.17 2.79
N PRO A 72 -17.78 -21.56 4.00
CA PRO A 72 -16.92 -22.16 5.01
C PRO A 72 -16.51 -23.62 4.68
N VAL A 73 -17.07 -24.21 3.63
CA VAL A 73 -16.81 -25.58 3.15
C VAL A 73 -16.62 -25.59 1.63
N ALA A 74 -15.73 -26.45 1.12
CA ALA A 74 -15.36 -26.48 -0.30
C ALA A 74 -16.46 -27.03 -1.23
N ASN A 75 -17.20 -28.06 -0.79
CA ASN A 75 -18.17 -28.80 -1.61
C ASN A 75 -19.55 -28.89 -0.95
N GLY A 76 -20.00 -27.81 -0.30
CA GLY A 76 -21.34 -27.74 0.31
C GLY A 76 -22.28 -26.83 -0.48
N PHE A 77 -23.57 -26.94 -0.18
CA PHE A 77 -24.60 -26.05 -0.72
C PHE A 77 -25.48 -25.50 0.40
N ILE A 78 -26.10 -24.35 0.16
CA ILE A 78 -27.03 -23.75 1.11
C ILE A 78 -28.34 -24.53 1.05
N ASP A 79 -28.71 -25.15 2.17
CA ASP A 79 -29.96 -25.89 2.33
C ASP A 79 -31.08 -24.96 2.83
N SER A 80 -30.78 -24.07 3.78
CA SER A 80 -31.73 -23.07 4.30
C SER A 80 -31.10 -21.70 4.51
N TYR A 81 -31.74 -20.66 3.97
CA TYR A 81 -31.32 -19.26 4.11
C TYR A 81 -31.75 -18.65 5.46
N TYR A 82 -31.14 -17.51 5.78
CA TYR A 82 -31.60 -16.61 6.84
C TYR A 82 -32.98 -16.06 6.53
N GLY A 83 -33.89 -16.07 7.51
CA GLY A 83 -35.21 -15.48 7.38
C GLY A 83 -36.37 -16.38 7.81
N PRO A 84 -37.61 -15.99 7.45
CA PRO A 84 -38.80 -16.76 7.83
C PRO A 84 -38.84 -18.10 7.11
N ARG A 85 -39.15 -19.17 7.85
CA ARG A 85 -39.36 -20.53 7.34
C ARG A 85 -40.47 -21.24 8.09
N THR A 86 -40.88 -22.40 7.56
CA THR A 86 -41.72 -23.34 8.29
C THR A 86 -40.85 -24.14 9.25
N ASP A 87 -41.25 -24.21 10.51
CA ASP A 87 -40.61 -25.04 11.52
C ASP A 87 -40.65 -26.51 11.08
N PRO A 88 -39.49 -27.18 10.93
CA PRO A 88 -39.44 -28.55 10.42
C PRO A 88 -39.99 -29.60 11.40
N PHE A 89 -40.16 -29.25 12.68
CA PHE A 89 -40.68 -30.14 13.72
C PHE A 89 -42.15 -29.89 14.02
N THR A 90 -42.57 -28.62 14.08
CA THR A 90 -43.93 -28.24 14.48
C THR A 90 -44.83 -27.84 13.31
N GLY A 91 -44.26 -27.53 12.14
CA GLY A 91 -44.98 -26.98 10.98
C GLY A 91 -45.44 -25.52 11.16
N GLY A 92 -45.08 -24.88 12.28
CA GLY A 92 -45.38 -23.49 12.58
C GLY A 92 -44.49 -22.49 11.82
N HIS A 93 -44.61 -21.21 12.18
CA HIS A 93 -43.71 -20.17 11.67
C HIS A 93 -42.47 -20.07 12.57
N GLU A 94 -41.29 -20.14 11.96
CA GLU A 94 -40.02 -19.94 12.62
C GLU A 94 -39.20 -18.89 11.85
N PHE A 95 -38.33 -18.18 12.56
CA PHE A 95 -37.35 -17.29 11.94
C PHE A 95 -35.95 -17.86 12.09
N HIS A 96 -35.35 -18.28 10.99
CA HIS A 96 -34.02 -18.83 10.95
C HIS A 96 -32.97 -17.71 11.05
N THR A 97 -32.20 -17.71 12.13
CA THR A 97 -31.20 -16.66 12.44
C THR A 97 -29.82 -16.94 11.85
N GLY A 98 -29.70 -17.95 10.99
CA GLY A 98 -28.45 -18.40 10.41
C GLY A 98 -28.58 -18.87 8.97
N LEU A 99 -27.57 -19.61 8.53
CA LEU A 99 -27.49 -20.24 7.22
C LEU A 99 -27.15 -21.72 7.46
N ASP A 100 -27.99 -22.61 6.94
CA ASP A 100 -27.73 -24.04 7.01
C ASP A 100 -27.03 -24.46 5.72
N ILE A 101 -25.86 -25.06 5.86
CA ILE A 101 -25.02 -25.53 4.75
C ILE A 101 -24.91 -27.04 4.87
N ASP A 102 -25.41 -27.75 3.88
CA ASP A 102 -25.27 -29.20 3.81
C ASP A 102 -23.91 -29.58 3.23
N ALA A 103 -23.24 -30.53 3.89
CA ALA A 103 -21.95 -31.09 3.51
C ALA A 103 -21.75 -32.46 4.18
N PRO A 104 -20.99 -33.39 3.56
CA PRO A 104 -20.69 -34.68 4.18
C PRO A 104 -20.04 -34.55 5.56
N ALA A 105 -20.37 -35.47 6.47
CA ALA A 105 -19.76 -35.53 7.78
C ALA A 105 -18.23 -35.64 7.69
N GLY A 106 -17.51 -34.88 8.51
CA GLY A 106 -16.05 -34.80 8.50
C GLY A 106 -15.47 -33.80 7.48
N THR A 107 -16.31 -33.05 6.74
CA THR A 107 -15.84 -31.97 5.87
C THR A 107 -15.10 -30.90 6.69
N PRO A 108 -13.85 -30.53 6.34
CA PRO A 108 -13.13 -29.46 7.02
C PRO A 108 -13.85 -28.12 6.91
N ILE A 109 -13.96 -27.41 8.03
CA ILE A 109 -14.55 -26.07 8.10
C ILE A 109 -13.42 -25.03 8.15
N THR A 110 -13.49 -24.04 7.28
CA THR A 110 -12.53 -22.92 7.20
C THR A 110 -13.18 -21.59 7.56
N SER A 111 -12.41 -20.66 8.12
CA SER A 111 -12.90 -19.32 8.42
C SER A 111 -13.16 -18.53 7.13
N VAL A 112 -14.30 -17.84 7.08
CA VAL A 112 -14.70 -16.96 5.96
C VAL A 112 -14.23 -15.50 6.14
N ALA A 113 -13.61 -15.19 7.27
CA ALA A 113 -13.02 -13.89 7.58
C ALA A 113 -11.80 -14.02 8.49
N ARG A 114 -10.98 -12.97 8.55
CA ARG A 114 -9.99 -12.81 9.62
C ARG A 114 -10.69 -12.44 10.92
N GLY A 115 -10.22 -13.03 12.01
CA GLY A 115 -10.74 -12.75 13.34
C GLY A 115 -9.95 -13.50 14.41
N ILE A 116 -10.44 -13.42 15.64
CA ILE A 116 -9.90 -14.13 16.81
C ILE A 116 -11.05 -14.94 17.40
N VAL A 117 -10.77 -16.18 17.80
CA VAL A 117 -11.76 -17.02 18.49
C VAL A 117 -12.02 -16.46 19.88
N SER A 118 -13.23 -15.96 20.12
CA SER A 118 -13.66 -15.45 21.44
C SER A 118 -14.33 -16.52 22.32
N PHE A 119 -14.81 -17.61 21.71
CA PHE A 119 -15.46 -18.72 22.39
C PHE A 119 -15.23 -20.02 21.64
N ALA A 120 -14.97 -21.10 22.37
CA ALA A 120 -14.93 -22.47 21.86
C ALA A 120 -15.51 -23.41 22.92
N GLY A 121 -16.56 -24.15 22.56
CA GLY A 121 -17.26 -25.05 23.47
C GLY A 121 -18.64 -25.42 22.97
N VAL A 122 -19.34 -26.26 23.72
CA VAL A 122 -20.73 -26.60 23.45
C VAL A 122 -21.61 -25.44 23.90
N ARG A 123 -22.47 -24.95 22.99
CA ARG A 123 -23.51 -23.98 23.29
C ARG A 123 -24.82 -24.54 22.75
N ASN A 124 -25.82 -24.63 23.61
CA ASN A 124 -27.18 -24.95 23.16
C ASN A 124 -27.75 -23.67 22.52
N GLY A 125 -28.25 -23.81 21.30
CA GLY A 125 -28.97 -22.78 20.55
C GLY A 125 -30.42 -22.71 20.98
#